data_AF-A0A1V1NZ39-F1
#
_entry.id   AF-A0A1V1NZ39-F1
#
_cell.length_a   1.000
_cell.length_b   1.000
_cell.length_c   1.000
_cell.angle_alpha   90.00
_cell.angle_beta   90.00
_cell.angle_gamma   90.00
#
_symmetry.space_group_name_H-M   'P 1'
#
loop_
_entity.id
_entity.type
_entity.pdbx_description
1 polymer ?
#
loop_
_entity_poly.entity_id
_entity_poly.type
_entity_poly.pdbx_seq_one_letter_code
_entity_poly.pdbx_strand_id
1 'polypeptide(L)'
;MIYKHFNCNENVVFQYCNIIGSGGSGINWDTSLGIDGGGNIDADPLFKNPEIFDFHLTRHSPCIDTGNPNDDYSNEPSPNGNRINMGAYGNTSEAYVKNGLFVSPLLKRIPSSNGTTSFYIEDCINCSAKTNDSWLSIIHMTKDIMEIEYRRNFGTARKGKISISEPSGISVSAEILQYGIITVGKNEKYTSLQDAIDNSSDLDTIIVKKGEYEGFHSKLNNYCTLKILSLDGPNQTNIISSFILEDFYK
;
A
#
# COMPACT_ATOMS: atom_id res chain seq x y z
N MET A 1 18.49 1.54 22.46
CA MET A 1 19.71 1.60 23.28
C MET A 1 19.39 2.44 24.52
N ILE A 2 19.18 1.83 25.69
CA ILE A 2 18.85 2.58 26.91
C ILE A 2 20.16 2.92 27.61
N TYR A 3 20.63 4.17 27.48
CA TYR A 3 21.60 4.74 28.40
C TYR A 3 20.82 5.47 29.50
N LYS A 4 20.75 4.90 30.71
CA LYS A 4 20.33 5.65 31.89
C LYS A 4 21.26 5.34 33.06
N HIS A 5 21.99 6.36 33.51
CA HIS A 5 22.60 6.39 34.84
C HIS A 5 21.46 6.33 35.87
N PHE A 6 21.40 5.25 36.66
CA PHE A 6 20.52 5.19 37.84
C PHE A 6 21.30 5.63 39.08
N ASN A 7 20.69 6.50 39.89
CA ASN A 7 21.20 6.91 41.19
C ASN A 7 21.19 5.70 42.15
N CYS A 8 22.30 5.48 42.82
CA CYS A 8 22.69 4.29 43.56
C CYS A 8 22.00 4.09 44.92
N ASN A 9 20.66 4.13 44.99
CA ASN A 9 19.92 3.83 46.24
C ASN A 9 18.57 3.09 46.09
N GLU A 10 18.21 2.60 44.91
CA GLU A 10 17.05 1.71 44.75
C GLU A 10 17.49 0.39 44.11
N ASN A 11 16.98 -0.72 44.64
CA ASN A 11 17.16 -2.06 44.08
C ASN A 11 16.40 -2.16 42.75
N VAL A 12 16.97 -1.62 41.68
CA VAL A 12 16.37 -1.67 40.34
C VAL A 12 16.33 -3.13 39.89
N VAL A 13 15.14 -3.66 39.63
CA VAL A 13 14.92 -4.99 39.07
C VAL A 13 14.71 -4.84 37.57
N PHE A 14 15.47 -5.57 36.76
CA PHE A 14 15.28 -5.64 35.31
C PHE A 14 14.66 -6.98 34.96
N GLN A 15 13.61 -6.97 34.14
CA GLN A 15 12.97 -8.19 33.64
C GLN A 15 12.52 -7.96 32.20
N TYR A 16 12.65 -8.99 31.36
CA TYR A 16 12.28 -8.93 29.95
C TYR A 16 12.84 -7.70 29.21
N CYS A 17 14.11 -7.36 29.48
CA CYS A 17 14.83 -6.26 28.84
C CYS A 17 15.98 -6.78 27.96
N ASN A 18 16.31 -6.06 26.89
CA ASN A 18 17.51 -6.30 26.10
C ASN A 18 18.55 -5.25 26.50
N ILE A 19 19.56 -5.69 27.27
CA ILE A 19 20.53 -4.81 27.90
C ILE A 19 21.92 -5.27 27.48
N ILE A 20 22.55 -4.45 26.64
CA ILE A 20 23.89 -4.73 26.15
C ILE A 20 24.90 -4.79 27.30
N GLY A 21 25.70 -5.85 27.33
CA GLY A 21 26.71 -6.07 28.37
C GLY A 21 26.14 -6.57 29.69
N SER A 22 24.84 -6.87 29.78
CA SER A 22 24.24 -7.45 30.99
C SER A 22 24.56 -8.93 31.19
N GLY A 23 25.02 -9.63 30.15
CA GLY A 23 25.19 -11.09 30.16
C GLY A 23 23.86 -11.87 30.05
N GLY A 24 22.73 -11.19 29.95
CA GLY A 24 21.39 -11.78 29.96
C GLY A 24 21.01 -12.34 31.35
N SER A 25 19.76 -12.76 31.50
CA SER A 25 19.33 -13.37 32.76
C SER A 25 20.09 -14.65 33.09
N GLY A 26 20.36 -14.86 34.38
CA GLY A 26 21.02 -16.05 34.92
C GLY A 26 22.42 -15.80 35.46
N ILE A 27 23.28 -16.82 35.39
CA ILE A 27 24.59 -16.83 36.06
C ILE A 27 25.57 -15.76 35.52
N ASN A 28 25.34 -15.28 34.30
CA ASN A 28 26.17 -14.28 33.66
C ASN A 28 25.68 -12.85 33.88
N TRP A 29 24.58 -12.67 34.63
CA TRP A 29 24.00 -11.34 34.88
C TRP A 29 25.01 -10.40 35.55
N ASP A 30 25.22 -9.22 34.96
CA ASP A 30 26.01 -8.16 35.57
C ASP A 30 25.27 -7.53 36.76
N THR A 31 25.64 -7.97 37.96
CA THR A 31 25.04 -7.50 39.22
C THR A 31 25.30 -6.02 39.50
N SER A 32 26.21 -5.36 38.78
CA SER A 32 26.41 -3.91 38.89
C SER A 32 25.26 -3.10 38.26
N LEU A 33 24.49 -3.70 37.35
CA LEU A 33 23.33 -3.05 36.72
C LEU A 33 22.11 -3.03 37.64
N GLY A 34 21.94 -4.06 38.48
CA GLY A 34 20.79 -4.22 39.35
C GLY A 34 20.45 -5.69 39.61
N ILE A 35 19.20 -5.95 39.96
CA ILE A 35 18.68 -7.31 40.22
C ILE A 35 18.13 -7.90 38.92
N ASP A 36 18.53 -9.14 38.63
CA ASP A 36 17.92 -9.94 37.57
C ASP A 36 16.53 -10.44 37.99
N GLY A 37 15.49 -9.85 37.42
CA GLY A 37 14.10 -10.29 37.55
C GLY A 37 13.70 -11.38 36.54
N GLY A 38 14.62 -11.78 35.66
CA GLY A 38 14.40 -12.86 34.69
C GLY A 38 13.95 -12.38 33.30
N GLY A 39 14.21 -13.21 32.29
CA GLY A 39 13.80 -12.97 30.90
C GLY A 39 14.60 -11.89 30.17
N ASN A 40 15.67 -11.36 30.76
CA ASN A 40 16.57 -10.41 30.11
C ASN A 40 17.45 -11.10 29.07
N ILE A 41 17.74 -10.39 27.99
CA ILE A 41 18.64 -10.82 26.92
C ILE A 41 19.79 -9.81 26.78
N ASP A 42 20.95 -10.30 26.33
CA ASP A 42 22.11 -9.48 25.96
C ASP A 42 22.51 -9.86 24.54
N ALA A 43 21.91 -9.18 23.57
CA ALA A 43 22.13 -9.46 22.16
C ALA A 43 21.86 -8.21 21.31
N ASP A 44 22.44 -8.15 20.12
CA ASP A 44 22.09 -7.12 19.13
C ASP A 44 20.58 -7.19 18.81
N PRO A 45 19.81 -6.09 19.01
CA PRO A 45 18.40 -6.05 18.62
C PRO A 45 18.16 -6.24 17.12
N LEU A 46 19.18 -6.12 16.26
CA LEU A 46 19.07 -6.18 14.80
C LEU A 46 18.07 -5.15 14.25
N PHE A 47 18.31 -3.87 14.56
CA PHE A 47 17.52 -2.76 14.03
C PHE A 47 17.72 -2.59 12.52
N LYS A 48 16.65 -2.18 11.83
CA LYS A 48 16.64 -2.03 10.37
C LYS A 48 17.65 -1.00 9.87
N ASN A 49 17.67 0.21 10.43
CA ASN A 49 18.69 1.21 10.11
C ASN A 49 18.85 2.24 11.24
N PRO A 50 19.63 1.94 12.29
CA PRO A 50 19.77 2.81 13.45
C PRO A 50 20.45 4.16 13.13
N GLU A 51 21.26 4.25 12.08
CA GLU A 51 21.97 5.49 11.67
C GLU A 51 21.02 6.60 11.20
N ILE A 52 19.82 6.23 10.75
CA ILE A 52 18.76 7.16 10.35
C ILE A 52 17.55 7.11 11.28
N PHE A 53 17.74 6.58 12.50
CA PHE A 53 16.70 6.43 13.53
C PHE A 53 15.56 5.46 13.18
N ASP A 54 15.79 4.51 12.26
CA ASP A 54 14.87 3.39 12.01
C ASP A 54 15.19 2.23 12.96
N PHE A 55 14.52 2.23 14.11
CA PHE A 55 14.69 1.22 15.17
C PHE A 55 13.66 0.08 15.09
N HIS A 56 13.02 -0.13 13.93
CA HIS A 56 12.22 -1.34 13.72
C HIS A 56 13.10 -2.58 13.77
N LEU A 57 12.57 -3.68 14.32
CA LEU A 57 13.25 -4.97 14.34
C LEU A 57 13.30 -5.58 12.93
N THR A 58 14.21 -6.52 12.71
CA THR A 58 14.32 -7.32 11.48
C THR A 58 14.02 -8.80 11.75
N ARG A 59 13.82 -9.61 10.69
CA ARG A 59 13.35 -11.01 10.74
C ARG A 59 14.03 -11.95 11.74
N HIS A 60 15.27 -11.68 12.11
CA HIS A 60 16.08 -12.53 12.99
C HIS A 60 16.38 -11.89 14.34
N SER A 61 15.71 -10.78 14.66
CA SER A 61 15.91 -10.09 15.92
C SER A 61 15.59 -11.01 17.11
N PRO A 62 16.47 -11.09 18.12
CA PRO A 62 16.18 -11.82 19.36
C PRO A 62 15.11 -11.11 20.22
N CYS A 63 14.73 -9.89 19.86
CA CYS A 63 13.69 -9.11 20.52
C CYS A 63 12.27 -9.46 20.04
N ILE A 64 12.13 -10.28 18.99
CA ILE A 64 10.81 -10.69 18.49
C ILE A 64 10.18 -11.71 19.44
N ASP A 65 8.92 -11.48 19.85
CA ASP A 65 8.13 -12.33 20.74
C ASP A 65 8.84 -12.66 22.09
N THR A 66 9.68 -11.77 22.61
CA THR A 66 10.48 -12.01 23.84
C THR A 66 10.23 -11.04 24.99
N GLY A 67 9.28 -10.11 24.86
CA GLY A 67 8.90 -9.20 25.95
C GLY A 67 8.18 -9.90 27.12
N ASN A 68 7.65 -9.12 28.06
CA ASN A 68 6.98 -9.66 29.24
C ASN A 68 5.73 -10.47 28.83
N PRO A 69 5.59 -11.76 29.24
CA PRO A 69 4.44 -12.59 28.89
C PRO A 69 3.08 -12.07 29.37
N ASN A 70 3.07 -11.17 30.35
CA ASN A 70 1.85 -10.57 30.89
C ASN A 70 1.45 -9.27 30.17
N ASP A 71 2.30 -8.74 29.29
CA ASP A 71 2.01 -7.51 28.56
C ASP A 71 1.11 -7.81 27.36
N ASP A 72 0.25 -6.85 27.03
CA ASP A 72 -0.61 -6.93 25.86
C ASP A 72 0.21 -6.84 24.57
N TYR A 73 -0.21 -7.59 23.56
CA TYR A 73 0.38 -7.67 22.22
C TYR A 73 -0.68 -7.54 21.12
N SER A 74 -1.92 -7.27 21.48
CA SER A 74 -3.08 -7.30 20.58
C SER A 74 -3.03 -6.30 19.43
N ASN A 75 -2.23 -5.23 19.54
CA ASN A 75 -2.05 -4.25 18.48
C ASN A 75 -0.91 -4.61 17.50
N GLU A 76 -0.12 -5.66 17.78
CA GLU A 76 0.90 -6.12 16.85
C GLU A 76 0.27 -6.81 15.63
N PRO A 77 0.76 -6.58 14.40
CA PRO A 77 0.18 -7.22 13.23
C PRO A 77 0.40 -8.74 13.25
N SER A 78 -0.60 -9.47 12.78
CA SER A 78 -0.53 -10.94 12.72
C SER A 78 0.37 -11.44 11.59
N PRO A 79 1.14 -12.53 11.79
CA PRO A 79 1.29 -13.27 13.05
C PRO A 79 2.24 -12.59 14.07
N ASN A 80 1.77 -12.41 15.30
CA ASN A 80 2.46 -11.73 16.42
C ASN A 80 2.98 -12.69 17.50
N GLY A 81 3.11 -13.98 17.17
CA GLY A 81 3.74 -14.98 18.04
C GLY A 81 3.10 -15.26 19.41
N ASN A 82 1.97 -14.63 19.75
CA ASN A 82 1.32 -14.64 21.07
C ASN A 82 2.17 -14.08 22.21
N ARG A 83 3.12 -13.18 21.92
CA ARG A 83 3.94 -12.52 22.94
C ARG A 83 4.46 -11.21 22.39
N ILE A 84 4.42 -10.15 23.21
CA ILE A 84 4.86 -8.82 22.77
C ILE A 84 6.33 -8.84 22.32
N ASN A 85 6.63 -8.11 21.25
CA ASN A 85 8.00 -7.79 20.87
C ASN A 85 8.64 -6.87 21.91
N MET A 86 9.92 -7.09 22.21
CA MET A 86 10.67 -6.22 23.10
C MET A 86 11.16 -4.98 22.35
N GLY A 87 10.93 -3.79 22.92
CA GLY A 87 11.41 -2.51 22.35
C GLY A 87 10.29 -1.49 22.14
N ALA A 88 10.62 -0.39 21.46
CA ALA A 88 9.75 0.80 21.35
C ALA A 88 8.46 0.55 20.52
N TYR A 89 8.49 -0.42 19.62
CA TYR A 89 7.39 -0.73 18.71
C TYR A 89 6.55 -1.93 19.15
N GLY A 90 6.86 -2.56 20.28
CA GLY A 90 6.04 -3.65 20.84
C GLY A 90 4.61 -3.19 21.13
N ASN A 91 3.64 -4.04 20.86
CA ASN A 91 2.20 -3.70 20.94
C ASN A 91 1.78 -2.46 20.14
N THR A 92 2.36 -2.27 18.95
CA THR A 92 1.95 -1.23 17.99
C THR A 92 1.67 -1.83 16.62
N SER A 93 0.96 -1.10 15.76
CA SER A 93 0.76 -1.50 14.35
C SER A 93 2.05 -1.51 13.52
N GLU A 94 3.13 -0.95 14.06
CA GLU A 94 4.46 -0.90 13.47
C GLU A 94 5.36 -2.06 13.98
N ALA A 95 4.87 -2.87 14.92
CA ALA A 95 5.61 -4.02 15.42
C ALA A 95 6.00 -4.98 14.29
N TYR A 96 7.19 -5.55 14.39
CA TYR A 96 7.66 -6.50 13.40
C TYR A 96 6.80 -7.78 13.43
N VAL A 97 6.41 -8.25 12.26
CA VAL A 97 5.58 -9.44 12.10
C VAL A 97 6.45 -10.68 12.10
N LYS A 98 6.15 -11.68 12.94
CA LYS A 98 6.92 -12.92 12.99
C LYS A 98 6.98 -13.59 11.61
N ASN A 99 8.19 -13.87 11.13
CA ASN A 99 8.43 -14.32 9.76
C ASN A 99 7.81 -13.38 8.71
N GLY A 100 8.04 -12.07 8.86
CA GLY A 100 7.53 -11.07 7.95
C GLY A 100 8.01 -11.25 6.51
N LEU A 101 7.15 -10.87 5.59
CA LEU A 101 7.44 -10.67 4.17
C LEU A 101 6.69 -9.41 3.76
N PHE A 102 7.41 -8.38 3.33
CA PHE A 102 6.81 -7.08 3.06
C PHE A 102 6.96 -6.69 1.60
N VAL A 103 5.98 -5.95 1.10
CA VAL A 103 6.00 -5.36 -0.24
C VAL A 103 5.54 -3.91 -0.15
N SER A 104 6.26 -3.01 -0.82
CA SER A 104 5.97 -1.59 -0.80
C SER A 104 6.02 -0.96 -2.20
N PRO A 105 5.03 -0.13 -2.58
CA PRO A 105 3.81 0.16 -1.81
C PRO A 105 2.80 -1.00 -1.87
N LEU A 106 1.86 -1.06 -0.93
CA LEU A 106 0.75 -2.03 -1.00
C LEU A 106 -0.28 -1.70 -2.11
N LEU A 107 -0.37 -0.43 -2.52
CA LEU A 107 -1.18 0.02 -3.65
C LEU A 107 -0.33 0.94 -4.54
N LYS A 108 -0.18 0.58 -5.82
CA LYS A 108 0.42 1.43 -6.84
C LYS A 108 -0.65 1.95 -7.78
N ARG A 109 -0.66 3.25 -8.06
CA ARG A 109 -1.51 3.88 -9.08
C ARG A 109 -0.68 4.15 -10.34
N ILE A 110 -1.19 3.76 -11.50
CA ILE A 110 -0.46 3.84 -12.78
C ILE A 110 -1.33 4.42 -13.91
N PRO A 111 -0.72 5.05 -14.92
CA PRO A 111 -1.45 5.64 -16.04
C PRO A 111 -2.14 4.58 -16.91
N SER A 112 -3.11 5.03 -17.70
CA SER A 112 -3.85 4.19 -18.64
C SER A 112 -3.01 3.69 -19.83
N SER A 113 -1.83 4.27 -20.07
CA SER A 113 -0.87 3.79 -21.09
C SER A 113 -0.34 2.40 -20.75
N ASN A 114 0.46 1.81 -21.65
CA ASN A 114 1.34 0.70 -21.26
C ASN A 114 2.61 1.27 -20.63
N GLY A 115 3.36 0.43 -19.92
CA GLY A 115 4.60 0.82 -19.29
C GLY A 115 5.08 -0.19 -18.27
N THR A 116 6.03 0.22 -17.43
CA THR A 116 6.56 -0.59 -16.34
C THR A 116 6.44 0.14 -15.01
N THR A 117 6.37 -0.62 -13.91
CA THR A 117 6.40 -0.13 -12.53
C THR A 117 7.14 -1.11 -11.65
N SER A 118 7.60 -0.64 -10.49
CA SER A 118 8.33 -1.47 -9.52
C SER A 118 7.73 -1.42 -8.12
N PHE A 119 7.97 -2.51 -7.39
CA PHE A 119 7.70 -2.68 -5.97
C PHE A 119 8.99 -3.10 -5.25
N TYR A 120 9.20 -2.57 -4.06
CA TYR A 120 10.26 -3.03 -3.16
C TYR A 120 9.76 -4.22 -2.35
N ILE A 121 10.62 -5.19 -2.14
CA ILE A 121 10.37 -6.37 -1.32
C ILE A 121 11.36 -6.32 -0.17
N GLU A 122 10.88 -6.66 1.03
CA GLU A 122 11.75 -6.77 2.21
C GLU A 122 11.55 -8.12 2.88
N ASP A 123 12.62 -8.59 3.54
CA ASP A 123 12.69 -9.87 4.26
C ASP A 123 12.43 -11.12 3.40
N CYS A 124 12.65 -10.98 2.09
CA CYS A 124 12.52 -12.08 1.18
C CYS A 124 13.71 -13.06 1.25
N ILE A 125 13.46 -14.32 1.60
CA ILE A 125 14.48 -15.36 1.58
C ILE A 125 14.52 -16.06 0.22
N ASN A 126 13.40 -16.71 -0.14
CA ASN A 126 13.24 -17.53 -1.36
C ASN A 126 11.86 -17.28 -1.97
N CYS A 127 11.52 -16.02 -2.20
CA CYS A 127 10.18 -15.68 -2.65
C CYS A 127 9.99 -15.91 -4.14
N SER A 128 8.75 -16.15 -4.49
CA SER A 128 8.25 -16.09 -5.85
C SER A 128 7.06 -15.14 -5.90
N ALA A 129 6.82 -14.54 -7.05
CA ALA A 129 5.65 -13.70 -7.27
C ALA A 129 4.80 -14.26 -8.42
N LYS A 130 3.50 -14.04 -8.32
CA LYS A 130 2.53 -14.41 -9.36
C LYS A 130 1.43 -13.38 -9.48
N THR A 131 0.82 -13.35 -10.65
CA THR A 131 -0.41 -12.61 -10.94
C THR A 131 -1.33 -13.46 -11.81
N ASN A 132 -2.64 -13.30 -11.60
CA ASN A 132 -3.66 -13.91 -12.46
C ASN A 132 -4.23 -12.88 -13.45
N ASP A 133 -3.82 -11.62 -13.36
CA ASP A 133 -4.27 -10.54 -14.22
C ASP A 133 -3.50 -10.57 -15.54
N SER A 134 -4.20 -10.91 -16.63
CA SER A 134 -3.60 -11.06 -17.98
C SER A 134 -3.01 -9.78 -18.58
N TRP A 135 -3.25 -8.64 -17.95
CA TRP A 135 -2.73 -7.32 -18.34
C TRP A 135 -1.47 -6.92 -17.57
N LEU A 136 -1.04 -7.74 -16.60
CA LEU A 136 0.18 -7.59 -15.83
C LEU A 136 1.16 -8.72 -16.16
N SER A 137 2.45 -8.40 -16.22
CA SER A 137 3.53 -9.37 -16.43
C SER A 137 4.68 -9.06 -15.48
N ILE A 138 5.10 -10.04 -14.67
CA ILE A 138 6.31 -9.91 -13.84
C ILE A 138 7.51 -10.15 -14.76
N ILE A 139 8.26 -9.09 -15.03
CA ILE A 139 9.37 -9.12 -16.00
C ILE A 139 10.73 -9.32 -15.31
N HIS A 140 10.85 -8.91 -14.06
CA HIS A 140 12.05 -9.10 -13.26
C HIS A 140 11.71 -9.18 -11.78
N MET A 141 12.43 -10.02 -11.03
CA MET A 141 12.28 -10.13 -9.59
C MET A 141 13.60 -10.53 -8.94
N THR A 142 13.96 -9.81 -7.89
CA THR A 142 15.04 -10.14 -6.94
C THR A 142 14.44 -10.23 -5.54
N LYS A 143 15.29 -10.32 -4.51
CA LYS A 143 14.86 -10.26 -3.11
C LYS A 143 14.43 -8.87 -2.67
N ASP A 144 14.90 -7.82 -3.35
CA ASP A 144 14.72 -6.43 -2.93
C ASP A 144 13.74 -5.67 -3.84
N ILE A 145 13.59 -6.10 -5.09
CA ILE A 145 12.77 -5.40 -6.08
C ILE A 145 12.08 -6.36 -7.04
N MET A 146 10.86 -6.00 -7.42
CA MET A 146 10.10 -6.63 -8.49
C MET A 146 9.66 -5.58 -9.50
N GLU A 147 9.84 -5.89 -10.79
CA GLU A 147 9.42 -5.06 -11.90
C GLU A 147 8.28 -5.72 -12.67
N ILE A 148 7.26 -4.93 -12.95
CA ILE A 148 6.02 -5.34 -13.60
C ILE A 148 5.84 -4.52 -14.86
N GLU A 149 5.61 -5.20 -15.98
CA GLU A 149 5.07 -4.59 -17.19
C GLU A 149 3.54 -4.63 -17.15
N TYR A 150 2.90 -3.53 -17.56
CA TYR A 150 1.45 -3.43 -17.65
C TYR A 150 1.00 -3.00 -19.05
N ARG A 151 -0.11 -3.60 -19.50
CA ARG A 151 -0.74 -3.24 -20.78
C ARG A 151 -1.60 -2.00 -20.64
N ARG A 152 -1.81 -1.30 -21.76
CA ARG A 152 -2.76 -0.17 -21.86
C ARG A 152 -4.17 -0.60 -21.43
N ASN A 153 -4.93 0.32 -20.84
CA ASN A 153 -6.30 0.10 -20.41
C ASN A 153 -7.29 0.93 -21.25
N PHE A 154 -8.06 0.26 -22.10
CA PHE A 154 -9.22 0.85 -22.76
C PHE A 154 -10.47 0.44 -21.97
N GLY A 155 -11.27 1.43 -21.55
CA GLY A 155 -12.39 1.25 -20.64
C GLY A 155 -12.22 2.02 -19.34
N THR A 156 -12.94 1.60 -18.31
CA THR A 156 -12.89 2.17 -16.95
C THR A 156 -11.61 1.76 -16.23
N ALA A 157 -11.30 2.43 -15.12
CA ALA A 157 -10.24 2.00 -14.22
C ALA A 157 -10.37 0.51 -13.84
N ARG A 158 -9.23 -0.17 -13.67
CA ARG A 158 -9.16 -1.59 -13.29
C ARG A 158 -8.14 -1.82 -12.19
N LYS A 159 -8.39 -2.84 -11.37
CA LYS A 159 -7.47 -3.31 -10.34
C LYS A 159 -6.87 -4.64 -10.72
N GLY A 160 -5.62 -4.85 -10.32
CA GLY A 160 -4.92 -6.12 -10.46
C GLY A 160 -4.13 -6.43 -9.19
N LYS A 161 -3.84 -7.70 -8.97
CA LYS A 161 -3.21 -8.19 -7.75
C LYS A 161 -1.95 -8.98 -8.05
N ILE A 162 -0.85 -8.59 -7.41
CA ILE A 162 0.38 -9.37 -7.36
C ILE A 162 0.44 -10.07 -6.00
N SER A 163 0.71 -11.38 -5.99
CA SER A 163 0.93 -12.16 -4.77
C SER A 163 2.39 -12.59 -4.71
N ILE A 164 3.06 -12.30 -3.60
CA ILE A 164 4.43 -12.72 -3.31
C ILE A 164 4.36 -13.76 -2.20
N SER A 165 5.09 -14.86 -2.35
CA SER A 165 5.05 -15.95 -1.37
C SER A 165 6.39 -16.66 -1.22
N GLU A 166 6.62 -17.18 -0.02
CA GLU A 166 7.73 -18.09 0.30
C GLU A 166 7.25 -19.55 0.34
N PRO A 167 8.15 -20.54 0.12
CA PRO A 167 7.84 -21.97 0.25
C PRO A 167 7.33 -22.38 1.65
N SER A 168 7.66 -21.59 2.67
CA SER A 168 7.19 -21.76 4.05
C SER A 168 5.68 -21.49 4.23
N GLY A 169 5.01 -20.96 3.20
CA GLY A 169 3.58 -20.62 3.21
C GLY A 169 3.27 -19.16 3.55
N ILE A 170 4.27 -18.36 3.87
CA ILE A 170 4.12 -16.91 4.08
C ILE A 170 3.79 -16.25 2.74
N SER A 171 2.82 -15.32 2.75
CA SER A 171 2.49 -14.57 1.55
C SER A 171 2.02 -13.16 1.88
N VAL A 172 2.29 -12.24 0.95
CA VAL A 172 1.83 -10.85 0.95
C VAL A 172 1.30 -10.51 -0.43
N SER A 173 0.45 -9.50 -0.53
CA SER A 173 -0.07 -9.05 -1.82
C SER A 173 -0.01 -7.53 -1.95
N ALA A 174 0.21 -7.08 -3.18
CA ALA A 174 0.10 -5.68 -3.58
C ALA A 174 -0.98 -5.52 -4.66
N GLU A 175 -1.65 -4.39 -4.63
CA GLU A 175 -2.63 -3.98 -5.64
C GLU A 175 -2.03 -2.96 -6.61
N ILE A 176 -2.43 -3.06 -7.88
CA ILE A 176 -2.21 -2.04 -8.90
C ILE A 176 -3.57 -1.51 -9.33
N LEU A 177 -3.80 -0.21 -9.20
CA LEU A 177 -4.95 0.48 -9.79
C LEU A 177 -4.48 1.21 -11.05
N GLN A 178 -4.98 0.78 -12.20
CA GLN A 178 -4.70 1.40 -13.48
C GLN A 178 -5.89 2.24 -13.95
N TYR A 179 -5.64 3.51 -14.28
CA TYR A 179 -6.66 4.39 -14.83
C TYR A 179 -7.14 3.93 -16.22
N GLY A 180 -8.33 4.37 -16.60
CA GLY A 180 -9.01 4.02 -17.83
C GLY A 180 -8.89 5.06 -18.94
N ILE A 181 -9.12 4.61 -20.18
CA ILE A 181 -9.44 5.47 -21.31
C ILE A 181 -10.85 5.10 -21.77
N ILE A 182 -11.81 5.94 -21.45
CA ILE A 182 -13.22 5.77 -21.82
C ILE A 182 -13.46 6.47 -23.15
N THR A 183 -13.96 5.74 -24.14
CA THR A 183 -14.28 6.32 -25.44
C THR A 183 -15.79 6.48 -25.57
N VAL A 184 -16.23 7.67 -25.96
CA VAL A 184 -17.63 8.02 -26.20
C VAL A 184 -17.88 8.13 -27.69
N GLY A 185 -18.93 7.49 -28.19
CA GLY A 185 -19.29 7.51 -29.61
C GLY A 185 -20.51 6.66 -29.93
N LYS A 186 -21.17 6.94 -31.05
CA LYS A 186 -22.39 6.22 -31.48
C LYS A 186 -22.23 4.70 -31.55
N ASN A 187 -21.02 4.21 -31.85
CA ASN A 187 -20.69 2.79 -31.96
C ASN A 187 -19.75 2.31 -30.84
N GLU A 188 -19.61 3.10 -29.79
CA GLU A 188 -18.79 2.75 -28.62
C GLU A 188 -19.67 2.17 -27.52
N LYS A 189 -19.03 1.57 -26.51
CA LYS A 189 -19.72 1.11 -25.29
C LYS A 189 -20.50 2.25 -24.64
N TYR A 190 -19.91 3.45 -24.59
CA TYR A 190 -20.53 4.64 -24.05
C TYR A 190 -21.01 5.52 -25.20
N THR A 191 -22.32 5.65 -25.35
CA THR A 191 -22.93 6.42 -26.45
C THR A 191 -23.28 7.85 -26.05
N SER A 192 -23.23 8.18 -24.75
CA SER A 192 -23.43 9.53 -24.21
C SER A 192 -22.30 9.95 -23.29
N LEU A 193 -22.07 11.26 -23.17
CA LEU A 193 -21.03 11.80 -22.28
C LEU A 193 -21.39 11.58 -20.80
N GLN A 194 -22.67 11.68 -20.45
CA GLN A 194 -23.12 11.49 -19.06
C GLN A 194 -22.85 10.05 -18.59
N ASP A 195 -23.19 9.06 -19.41
CA ASP A 195 -22.92 7.64 -19.08
C ASP A 195 -21.41 7.36 -18.93
N ALA A 196 -20.57 8.01 -19.73
CA ALA A 196 -19.12 7.92 -19.59
C ALA A 196 -18.61 8.57 -18.29
N ILE A 197 -19.16 9.71 -17.89
CA ILE A 197 -18.82 10.40 -16.64
C ILE A 197 -19.26 9.56 -15.43
N ASP A 198 -20.51 9.08 -15.43
CA ASP A 198 -21.09 8.30 -14.33
C ASP A 198 -20.34 7.00 -14.07
N ASN A 199 -19.67 6.45 -15.08
CA ASN A 199 -18.86 5.24 -14.99
C ASN A 199 -17.35 5.51 -14.89
N SER A 200 -16.92 6.78 -14.94
CA SER A 200 -15.50 7.14 -14.82
C SER A 200 -15.04 7.17 -13.37
N SER A 201 -13.79 6.81 -13.15
CA SER A 201 -13.09 7.04 -11.88
C SER A 201 -12.19 8.27 -11.98
N ASP A 202 -11.77 8.80 -10.83
CA ASP A 202 -10.77 9.85 -10.77
C ASP A 202 -9.55 9.50 -11.62
N LEU A 203 -9.11 10.46 -12.44
CA LEU A 203 -7.95 10.39 -13.35
C LEU A 203 -8.15 9.47 -14.57
N ASP A 204 -9.35 8.95 -14.82
CA ASP A 204 -9.69 8.38 -16.12
C ASP A 204 -9.68 9.46 -17.20
N THR A 205 -9.34 9.07 -18.42
CA THR A 205 -9.42 9.95 -19.60
C THR A 205 -10.68 9.63 -20.38
N ILE A 206 -11.53 10.63 -20.62
CA ILE A 206 -12.69 10.50 -21.50
C ILE A 206 -12.34 11.08 -22.88
N ILE A 207 -12.37 10.24 -23.91
CA ILE A 207 -12.16 10.60 -25.31
C ILE A 207 -13.52 10.62 -26.00
N VAL A 208 -14.00 11.80 -26.39
CA VAL A 208 -15.23 11.94 -27.16
C VAL A 208 -14.89 11.86 -28.65
N LYS A 209 -15.41 10.85 -29.36
CA LYS A 209 -15.27 10.76 -30.81
C LYS A 209 -16.12 11.82 -31.50
N LYS A 210 -15.85 12.09 -32.77
CA LYS A 210 -16.71 12.93 -33.59
C LYS A 210 -18.13 12.34 -33.64
N GLY A 211 -19.15 13.17 -33.44
CA GLY A 211 -20.54 12.73 -33.48
C GLY A 211 -21.51 13.72 -32.82
N GLU A 212 -22.80 13.41 -32.97
CA GLU A 212 -23.90 14.06 -32.26
C GLU A 212 -24.25 13.26 -31.00
N TYR A 213 -24.42 13.97 -29.89
CA TYR A 213 -24.68 13.39 -28.57
C TYR A 213 -25.88 14.09 -27.92
N GLU A 214 -26.82 13.33 -27.36
CA GLU A 214 -27.97 13.83 -26.61
C GLU A 214 -27.74 13.65 -25.10
N GLY A 215 -28.20 14.57 -24.23
CA GLY A 215 -28.41 14.24 -22.81
C GLY A 215 -27.86 15.17 -21.71
N PHE A 216 -27.57 16.45 -21.93
CA PHE A 216 -27.32 17.36 -20.80
C PHE A 216 -28.66 17.79 -20.16
N HIS A 217 -29.10 17.05 -19.14
CA HIS A 217 -30.26 17.41 -18.31
C HIS A 217 -29.80 18.03 -16.98
N SER A 218 -29.09 19.16 -17.00
CA SER A 218 -29.06 20.00 -15.81
C SER A 218 -30.38 20.77 -15.77
N LYS A 219 -31.21 20.56 -14.75
CA LYS A 219 -32.50 21.25 -14.52
C LYS A 219 -32.43 22.75 -14.89
N LEU A 220 -32.81 23.06 -16.12
CA LEU A 220 -33.40 24.33 -16.51
C LEU A 220 -34.89 24.03 -16.61
N ASN A 221 -35.72 24.88 -16.00
CA ASN A 221 -37.14 24.61 -15.74
C ASN A 221 -38.04 24.48 -16.99
N ASN A 222 -37.50 24.20 -18.17
CA ASN A 222 -38.23 23.81 -19.38
C ASN A 222 -37.36 22.86 -20.22
N TYR A 223 -37.99 21.87 -20.87
CA TYR A 223 -37.40 20.74 -21.62
C TYR A 223 -36.45 21.11 -22.77
N CYS A 224 -35.30 21.71 -22.48
CA CYS A 224 -34.24 21.92 -23.47
C CYS A 224 -33.28 20.74 -23.44
N THR A 225 -33.43 19.82 -24.39
CA THR A 225 -32.39 18.83 -24.69
C THR A 225 -31.19 19.55 -25.29
N LEU A 226 -30.08 19.64 -24.55
CA LEU A 226 -28.82 20.12 -25.11
C LEU A 226 -28.19 19.00 -25.94
N LYS A 227 -28.13 19.19 -27.25
CA LYS A 227 -27.36 18.33 -28.15
C LYS A 227 -25.94 18.88 -28.26
N ILE A 228 -24.94 18.03 -28.02
CA ILE A 228 -23.53 18.37 -28.17
C ILE A 228 -23.04 17.75 -29.47
N LEU A 229 -22.41 18.58 -30.31
CA LEU A 229 -21.74 18.15 -31.53
C LEU A 229 -20.23 18.27 -31.33
N SER A 230 -19.52 17.15 -31.28
CA SER A 230 -18.05 17.15 -31.34
C SER A 230 -17.62 16.99 -32.79
N LEU A 231 -16.95 18.01 -33.36
CA LEU A 231 -16.56 18.06 -34.77
C LEU A 231 -15.16 17.49 -35.05
N ASP A 232 -14.27 17.55 -34.07
CA ASP A 232 -12.81 17.32 -34.17
C ASP A 232 -12.26 16.35 -33.10
N GLY A 233 -13.10 15.81 -32.24
CA GLY A 233 -12.72 14.78 -31.26
C GLY A 233 -11.91 15.33 -30.07
N PRO A 234 -10.96 14.56 -29.49
CA PRO A 234 -10.30 14.92 -28.21
C PRO A 234 -9.39 16.14 -28.27
N ASN A 235 -9.13 16.70 -29.46
CA ASN A 235 -8.16 17.79 -29.62
C ASN A 235 -8.76 19.19 -29.40
N GLN A 236 -10.10 19.36 -29.36
CA GLN A 236 -10.79 20.57 -28.89
C GLN A 236 -12.32 20.41 -29.02
N THR A 237 -12.99 19.77 -28.06
CA THR A 237 -14.47 19.71 -28.09
C THR A 237 -15.07 21.11 -27.93
N ASN A 238 -15.32 21.81 -29.04
CA ASN A 238 -16.05 23.07 -29.07
C ASN A 238 -17.53 22.78 -28.79
N ILE A 239 -18.02 23.18 -27.61
CA ILE A 239 -19.45 23.11 -27.28
C ILE A 239 -20.15 24.24 -28.03
N ILE A 240 -20.70 23.96 -29.20
CA ILE A 240 -21.50 24.92 -29.95
C ILE A 240 -22.95 24.82 -29.46
N SER A 241 -23.36 25.66 -28.51
CA SER A 241 -24.78 25.80 -28.17
C SER A 241 -25.47 26.61 -29.27
N SER A 242 -25.90 25.98 -30.35
CA SER A 242 -26.79 26.65 -31.31
C SER A 242 -28.24 26.45 -30.87
N PHE A 243 -28.78 27.40 -30.10
CA PHE A 243 -30.22 27.64 -30.04
C PHE A 243 -30.48 29.04 -30.60
N ILE A 244 -31.05 29.11 -31.80
CA ILE A 244 -31.85 30.24 -32.25
C ILE A 244 -33.27 29.91 -31.78
N LEU A 245 -33.78 30.68 -30.81
CA LEU A 245 -35.21 30.79 -30.57
C LEU A 245 -35.75 31.74 -31.63
N GLU A 246 -36.32 31.21 -32.72
CA GLU A 246 -37.33 31.99 -33.45
C GLU A 246 -38.63 31.88 -32.66
N ASP A 247 -39.03 33.00 -32.05
CA ASP A 247 -40.34 33.18 -31.45
C ASP A 247 -41.43 32.87 -32.49
N PHE A 248 -42.19 31.80 -32.26
CA PHE A 248 -43.50 31.61 -32.87
C PHE A 248 -44.55 31.43 -31.77
N TYR A 249 -44.91 32.55 -31.14
CA TYR A 249 -46.25 32.71 -30.59
C TYR A 249 -47.04 33.65 -31.50
N LYS A 250 -48.19 33.16 -31.97
CA LYS A 250 -49.30 33.98 -32.46
C LYS A 250 -49.87 34.84 -31.34
#